data_AF-A0A8S2A0G7-F1
#
_entry.id   AF-A0A8S2A0G7-F1
#
_cell.length_a   1.000
_cell.length_b   1.000
_cell.length_c   1.000
_cell.angle_alpha   90.00
_cell.angle_beta   90.00
_cell.angle_gamma   90.00
#
_symmetry.space_group_name_H-M   'P 1'
#
loop_
_entity.id
_entity.type
_entity.pdbx_description
1 polymer ?
#
loop_
_entity_poly.entity_id
_entity_poly.type
_entity_poly.pdbx_seq_one_letter_code
_entity_poly.pdbx_strand_id
1 'polypeptide(L)'
;MGDKGRGIPSRCRCGEDVVLRTSKTIKNPGRLFYACRYGEENGRGHLFKWTDETMVEEMEDIIPKIDELERASLTLQKGLQALESEMETLAMETRSCEAVVCGFEKELRGLEKEIQGCKMELRGLKNIL
;
A
#
# COMPACT_ATOMS: atom_id res chain seq x y z
N MET A 1 -42.40 -0.39 12.17
CA MET A 1 -41.19 -1.24 12.03
C MET A 1 -40.01 -0.46 12.59
N GLY A 2 -39.34 -0.96 13.63
CA GLY A 2 -38.18 -0.26 14.20
C GLY A 2 -36.96 -0.40 13.31
N ASP A 3 -36.15 0.66 13.25
CA ASP A 3 -34.89 0.75 12.52
C ASP A 3 -34.07 -0.56 12.58
N LYS A 4 -33.68 -1.08 11.43
CA LYS A 4 -32.97 -2.35 11.21
C LYS A 4 -31.60 -2.03 10.60
N GLY A 5 -30.73 -1.40 11.39
CA GLY A 5 -29.43 -0.87 10.93
C GLY A 5 -28.74 -1.68 9.81
N ARG A 6 -28.13 -0.96 8.86
CA ARG A 6 -27.44 -1.49 7.66
C ARG A 6 -26.36 -2.52 8.03
N GLY A 7 -26.15 -3.50 7.16
CA GLY A 7 -25.15 -4.57 7.30
C GLY A 7 -25.62 -5.80 8.06
N ILE A 8 -24.68 -6.69 8.34
CA ILE A 8 -24.91 -7.94 9.10
C ILE A 8 -25.10 -7.61 10.59
N PRO A 9 -26.27 -7.92 11.18
CA PRO A 9 -26.54 -7.57 12.57
C PRO A 9 -25.78 -8.50 13.55
N SER A 10 -25.08 -7.90 14.51
CA SER A 10 -24.30 -8.63 15.53
C SER A 10 -25.02 -8.78 16.88
N ARG A 11 -25.95 -7.88 17.22
CA ARG A 11 -26.72 -7.91 18.48
C ARG A 11 -28.13 -7.38 18.29
N CYS A 12 -29.10 -7.90 19.05
CA CYS A 12 -30.44 -7.34 19.11
C CYS A 12 -30.48 -6.11 20.05
N ARG A 13 -31.44 -5.20 19.84
CA ARG A 13 -31.70 -4.06 20.75
C ARG A 13 -31.97 -4.45 22.22
N CYS A 14 -32.37 -5.70 22.48
CA CYS A 14 -32.56 -6.20 23.84
C CYS A 14 -31.26 -6.64 24.52
N GLY A 15 -30.11 -6.51 23.85
CA GLY A 15 -28.80 -6.94 24.34
C GLY A 15 -28.44 -8.37 23.96
N GLU A 16 -29.37 -9.17 23.45
CA GLU A 16 -29.16 -10.60 23.20
C GLU A 16 -28.59 -10.90 21.82
N ASP A 17 -28.04 -12.11 21.71
CA ASP A 17 -27.41 -12.62 20.49
C ASP A 17 -28.38 -12.71 19.31
N VAL A 18 -27.79 -12.58 18.12
CA VAL A 18 -28.43 -12.83 16.85
C VAL A 18 -28.17 -14.26 16.42
N VAL A 19 -29.22 -14.95 15.97
CA VAL A 19 -29.16 -16.31 15.44
C VAL A 19 -29.65 -16.32 13.99
N LEU A 20 -29.04 -17.17 13.18
CA LEU A 20 -29.51 -17.46 11.82
C LEU A 20 -30.64 -18.48 11.87
N ARG A 21 -31.75 -18.20 11.20
CA ARG A 21 -32.93 -19.07 11.14
C ARG A 21 -33.38 -19.27 9.70
N THR A 22 -34.05 -20.40 9.48
CA THR A 22 -34.67 -20.75 8.20
C THR A 22 -36.17 -20.49 8.30
N SER A 23 -36.72 -19.68 7.37
CA SER A 23 -38.14 -19.41 7.30
C SER A 23 -38.92 -20.67 6.92
N LYS A 24 -39.93 -20.98 7.74
CA LYS A 24 -40.90 -22.07 7.51
C LYS A 24 -42.23 -21.56 6.95
N THR A 25 -42.29 -20.28 6.57
CA THR A 25 -43.52 -19.67 6.04
C THR A 25 -43.78 -20.13 4.61
N ILE A 26 -45.05 -20.27 4.23
CA ILE A 26 -45.45 -20.61 2.86
C ILE A 26 -44.96 -19.56 1.85
N LYS A 27 -44.89 -18.29 2.27
CA LYS A 27 -44.46 -17.17 1.42
C LYS A 27 -42.96 -17.17 1.14
N ASN A 28 -42.13 -17.59 2.10
CA ASN A 28 -40.67 -17.56 1.97
C ASN A 28 -40.08 -18.88 2.49
N PRO A 29 -40.42 -20.04 1.90
CA PRO A 29 -39.95 -21.32 2.40
C PRO A 29 -38.44 -21.42 2.21
N GLY A 30 -37.72 -21.81 3.26
CA GLY A 30 -36.27 -22.02 3.20
C GLY A 30 -35.40 -20.75 3.24
N ARG A 31 -35.98 -19.54 3.11
CA ARG A 31 -35.20 -18.28 3.11
C ARG A 31 -34.58 -18.03 4.50
N LEU A 32 -33.31 -17.65 4.51
CA LEU A 32 -32.55 -17.43 5.74
C LEU A 32 -32.70 -16.00 6.28
N PHE A 33 -32.86 -15.86 7.59
CA PHE A 33 -32.92 -14.56 8.26
C PHE A 33 -32.17 -14.57 9.58
N TYR A 34 -31.62 -13.40 9.92
CA TYR A 34 -31.10 -13.08 11.24
C TYR A 34 -32.24 -12.67 12.17
N ALA A 35 -32.26 -13.25 13.37
CA ALA A 35 -33.24 -12.91 14.40
C ALA A 35 -32.64 -12.91 15.81
N CYS A 36 -33.28 -12.20 16.73
CA CYS A 36 -32.98 -12.35 18.15
C CYS A 36 -33.26 -13.79 18.63
N ARG A 37 -32.39 -14.34 19.49
CA ARG A 37 -32.61 -15.65 20.11
C ARG A 37 -33.99 -15.78 20.79
N TYR A 38 -34.47 -14.72 21.46
CA TYR A 38 -35.77 -14.67 22.14
C TYR A 38 -36.92 -14.06 21.32
N GLY A 39 -36.72 -13.82 20.01
CA GLY A 39 -37.66 -13.05 19.18
C GLY A 39 -39.04 -13.67 18.98
N GLU A 40 -39.24 -14.94 19.35
CA GLU A 40 -40.55 -15.61 19.29
C GLU A 40 -41.36 -15.47 20.60
N GLU A 41 -40.71 -15.24 21.74
CA GLU A 41 -41.37 -15.26 23.06
C GLU A 41 -41.98 -13.91 23.48
N ASN A 42 -41.51 -12.77 22.93
CA ASN A 42 -41.77 -11.44 23.53
C ASN A 42 -42.42 -10.38 22.62
N GLY A 43 -42.96 -10.74 21.46
CA GLY A 43 -43.67 -9.78 20.62
C GLY A 43 -42.81 -8.59 20.12
N ARG A 44 -43.47 -7.64 19.44
CA ARG A 44 -42.86 -6.61 18.59
C ARG A 44 -41.66 -5.88 19.23
N GLY A 45 -40.50 -5.90 18.56
CA GLY A 45 -39.32 -5.10 18.94
C GLY A 45 -37.98 -5.78 18.70
N HIS A 46 -37.98 -7.12 18.59
CA HIS A 46 -36.79 -7.91 18.32
C HIS A 46 -36.31 -7.82 16.87
N LEU A 47 -35.01 -8.06 16.69
CA LEU A 47 -34.35 -8.08 15.40
C LEU A 47 -34.98 -9.14 14.48
N PHE A 48 -35.26 -8.74 13.24
CA PHE A 48 -35.58 -9.62 12.12
C PHE A 48 -35.02 -8.98 10.84
N LYS A 49 -34.09 -9.64 10.15
CA LYS A 49 -33.48 -9.14 8.91
C LYS A 49 -33.15 -10.29 7.97
N TRP A 50 -33.49 -10.17 6.69
CA TRP A 50 -33.19 -11.21 5.71
C TRP A 50 -31.70 -11.25 5.38
N THR A 51 -31.15 -12.44 5.24
CA THR A 51 -29.70 -12.63 5.03
C THR A 51 -29.28 -12.06 3.69
N ASP A 52 -30.02 -12.32 2.62
CA ASP A 52 -29.74 -11.82 1.29
C ASP A 52 -29.75 -10.28 1.22
N GLU A 53 -30.68 -9.62 1.92
CA GLU A 53 -30.70 -8.15 2.03
C GLU A 53 -29.43 -7.64 2.74
N THR A 54 -29.01 -8.29 3.84
CA THR A 54 -27.75 -7.88 4.52
C THR A 54 -26.53 -8.07 3.65
N MET A 55 -26.47 -9.13 2.84
CA MET A 55 -25.32 -9.40 1.98
C MET A 55 -25.22 -8.37 0.86
N VAL A 56 -26.36 -7.94 0.30
CA VAL A 56 -26.39 -6.86 -0.69
C VAL A 56 -25.88 -5.55 -0.08
N GLU A 57 -26.31 -5.19 1.12
CA GLU A 57 -25.82 -4.00 1.81
C GLU A 57 -24.30 -4.03 2.05
N GLU A 58 -23.75 -5.18 2.49
CA GLU A 58 -22.30 -5.35 2.66
C GLU A 58 -21.56 -5.23 1.32
N MET A 59 -22.10 -5.82 0.24
CA MET A 59 -21.51 -5.69 -1.10
C MET A 59 -21.50 -4.24 -1.58
N GLU A 60 -22.61 -3.53 -1.40
CA GLU A 60 -22.72 -2.10 -1.72
C GLU A 60 -21.71 -1.25 -0.93
N ASP A 61 -21.42 -1.61 0.32
CA ASP A 61 -20.44 -0.91 1.16
C ASP A 61 -18.98 -1.26 0.81
N ILE A 62 -18.75 -2.44 0.23
CA ILE A 62 -17.42 -2.91 -0.18
C ILE A 62 -17.02 -2.36 -1.54
N ILE A 63 -17.94 -2.24 -2.50
CA ILE A 63 -17.67 -1.70 -3.85
C ILE A 63 -16.88 -0.37 -3.81
N PRO A 64 -17.32 0.68 -3.10
CA PRO A 64 -16.59 1.95 -3.10
C PRO A 64 -15.20 1.84 -2.45
N LYS A 65 -15.01 0.91 -1.50
CA LYS A 65 -13.71 0.64 -0.89
C LYS A 65 -12.76 -0.07 -1.87
N ILE A 66 -13.27 -0.97 -2.70
CA ILE A 66 -12.50 -1.58 -3.79
C ILE A 66 -12.07 -0.49 -4.78
N ASP A 67 -13.00 0.38 -5.20
CA ASP A 67 -12.67 1.48 -6.10
C ASP A 67 -11.60 2.43 -5.51
N GLU A 68 -11.66 2.69 -4.20
CA GLU A 68 -10.65 3.48 -3.50
C GLU A 68 -9.28 2.78 -3.47
N LEU A 69 -9.25 1.48 -3.16
CA LEU A 69 -8.03 0.68 -3.18
C LEU A 69 -7.41 0.63 -4.58
N GLU A 70 -8.22 0.49 -5.62
CA GLU A 70 -7.76 0.51 -7.01
C GLU A 70 -7.13 1.86 -7.38
N ARG A 71 -7.78 2.98 -7.00
CA ARG A 71 -7.22 4.33 -7.20
C ARG A 71 -5.90 4.54 -6.44
N ALA A 72 -5.84 4.09 -5.19
CA ALA A 72 -4.62 4.17 -4.38
C ALA A 72 -3.49 3.33 -5.00
N SER A 73 -3.80 2.11 -5.46
CA SER A 73 -2.85 1.23 -6.15
C SER A 73 -2.28 1.87 -7.41
N LEU A 74 -3.13 2.48 -8.25
CA LEU A 74 -2.69 3.20 -9.45
C LEU A 74 -1.78 4.39 -9.11
N THR A 75 -2.04 5.08 -8.01
CA THR A 75 -1.20 6.21 -7.54
C THR A 75 0.17 5.71 -7.09
N LEU A 76 0.20 4.63 -6.31
CA LEU A 76 1.45 4.00 -5.88
C LEU A 76 2.26 3.48 -7.07
N GLN A 77 1.61 2.86 -8.05
CA GLN A 77 2.27 2.38 -9.27
C GLN A 77 2.95 3.53 -10.03
N LYS A 78 2.27 4.67 -10.19
CA LYS A 78 2.85 5.86 -10.82
C LYS A 78 4.04 6.40 -10.02
N GLY A 79 3.94 6.40 -8.69
CA GLY A 79 5.03 6.81 -7.80
C GLY A 79 6.26 5.92 -7.92
N LEU A 80 6.07 4.60 -8.00
CA LEU A 80 7.16 3.64 -8.21
C LEU A 80 7.84 3.87 -9.56
N GLN A 81 7.08 4.07 -10.63
CA GLN A 81 7.63 4.33 -11.96
C GLN A 81 8.44 5.65 -12.02
N ALA A 82 7.98 6.68 -11.30
CA ALA A 82 8.74 7.93 -11.18
C ALA A 82 10.07 7.71 -10.42
N LEU A 83 10.02 6.99 -9.30
CA LEU A 83 11.21 6.67 -8.51
C LEU A 83 12.22 5.81 -9.30
N GLU A 84 11.75 4.85 -10.09
CA GLU A 84 12.59 4.06 -11.00
C GLU A 84 13.33 4.95 -12.01
N SER A 85 12.62 5.94 -12.58
CA SER A 85 13.20 6.89 -13.54
C SER A 85 14.24 7.83 -12.89
N GLU A 86 13.97 8.28 -11.67
CA GLU A 86 14.93 9.08 -10.88
C GLU A 86 16.18 8.26 -10.53
N MET A 87 16.01 7.00 -10.14
CA MET A 87 17.13 6.11 -9.84
C MET A 87 18.02 5.88 -11.07
N GLU A 88 17.44 5.69 -12.25
CA GLU A 88 18.21 5.57 -13.50
C GLU A 88 18.99 6.85 -13.82
N THR A 89 18.38 8.01 -13.59
CA THR A 89 19.01 9.32 -13.77
C THR A 89 20.21 9.49 -12.82
N LEU A 90 20.01 9.23 -11.52
CA LEU A 90 21.09 9.30 -10.53
C LEU A 90 22.22 8.30 -10.82
N ALA A 91 21.89 7.12 -11.35
CA ALA A 91 22.89 6.15 -11.77
C ALA A 91 23.73 6.67 -12.96
N MET A 92 23.13 7.39 -13.91
CA MET A 92 23.86 8.05 -15.01
C MET A 92 24.78 9.16 -14.49
N GLU A 93 24.27 10.01 -13.60
CA GLU A 93 25.06 11.10 -12.99
C GLU A 93 26.25 10.56 -12.20
N THR A 94 26.04 9.49 -11.42
CA THR A 94 27.11 8.84 -10.65
C THR A 94 28.23 8.34 -11.57
N ARG A 95 27.89 7.66 -12.68
CA ARG A 95 28.89 7.21 -13.66
C ARG A 95 29.65 8.36 -14.31
N SER A 96 28.97 9.48 -14.58
CA SER A 96 29.61 10.68 -15.11
C SER A 96 30.62 11.27 -14.12
N CYS A 97 30.24 11.38 -12.85
CA CYS A 97 31.14 11.81 -11.77
C CYS A 97 32.35 10.89 -11.62
N GLU A 98 32.14 9.57 -11.64
CA GLU A 98 33.23 8.58 -11.61
C GLU A 98 34.23 8.77 -12.76
N ALA A 99 33.73 9.04 -13.97
CA ALA A 99 34.58 9.29 -15.13
C ALA A 99 35.44 10.56 -14.96
N VAL A 100 34.86 11.63 -14.42
CA VAL A 100 35.57 12.88 -14.11
C VAL A 100 36.65 12.66 -13.05
N VAL A 101 36.33 11.94 -11.96
CA VAL A 101 37.29 11.60 -10.92
C VAL A 101 38.45 10.78 -11.48
N CYS A 102 38.16 9.77 -12.31
CA CYS A 102 39.20 8.99 -12.98
C CYS A 102 40.11 9.85 -13.89
N GLY A 103 39.55 10.88 -14.51
CA GLY A 103 40.30 11.89 -15.27
C GLY A 103 41.30 12.64 -14.39
N PHE A 104 40.82 13.24 -13.30
CA PHE A 104 41.68 13.96 -12.36
C PHE A 104 42.75 13.09 -11.72
N GLU A 105 42.44 11.83 -11.39
CA GLU A 105 43.44 10.89 -10.89
C GLU A 105 44.58 10.65 -11.89
N LYS A 106 44.28 10.61 -13.20
CA LYS A 106 45.31 10.46 -14.25
C LYS A 106 46.17 11.71 -14.35
N GLU A 107 45.56 12.90 -14.30
CA GLU A 107 46.28 14.18 -14.33
C GLU A 107 47.20 14.34 -13.12
N LEU A 108 46.71 14.06 -11.91
CA LEU A 108 47.50 14.07 -10.69
C LEU A 108 48.71 13.13 -10.78
N ARG A 109 48.51 11.90 -11.25
CA ARG A 109 49.63 10.96 -11.49
C ARG A 109 50.62 11.47 -12.53
N GLY A 110 50.16 12.23 -13.52
CA GLY A 110 51.03 12.87 -14.52
C GLY A 110 51.91 13.93 -13.87
N LEU A 111 51.29 14.87 -13.15
CA LEU A 111 51.97 15.95 -12.44
C LEU A 111 52.98 15.41 -11.40
N GLU A 112 52.63 14.35 -10.67
CA GLU A 112 53.55 13.68 -9.75
C GLU A 112 54.84 13.21 -10.43
N LYS A 113 54.73 12.62 -11.63
CA LYS A 113 55.89 12.17 -12.41
C LYS A 113 56.73 13.34 -12.90
N GLU A 114 56.12 14.43 -13.35
CA GLU A 114 56.82 15.65 -13.76
C GLU A 114 57.60 16.27 -12.59
N ILE A 115 56.97 16.38 -11.41
CA ILE A 115 57.63 16.85 -10.18
C ILE A 115 58.83 15.96 -9.83
N GLN A 116 58.66 14.63 -9.92
CA GLN A 116 59.77 13.71 -9.69
C GLN A 116 60.91 13.91 -10.70
N GLY A 117 60.60 14.13 -11.97
CA GLY A 117 61.56 14.46 -13.03
C GLY A 117 62.35 15.73 -12.71
N CYS A 118 61.66 16.84 -12.46
CA CYS A 118 62.27 18.12 -12.07
C CYS A 118 63.17 17.96 -10.83
N LYS A 119 62.75 17.16 -9.84
CA LYS A 119 63.54 16.88 -8.64
C LYS A 119 64.83 16.10 -8.95
N MET A 120 64.83 15.22 -9.96
CA MET A 120 66.04 14.52 -10.41
C MET A 120 67.01 15.49 -11.11
N GLU A 121 66.50 16.34 -12.01
CA GLU A 121 67.31 17.34 -12.72
C GLU A 121 67.97 18.33 -11.75
N LEU A 122 67.22 18.86 -10.78
CA LEU A 122 67.75 19.75 -9.74
C LEU A 122 68.87 19.09 -8.94
N ARG A 123 68.76 17.78 -8.64
CA ARG A 123 69.83 17.02 -7.98
C ARG A 123 71.06 16.88 -8.88
N GLY A 124 70.86 16.65 -10.18
CA GLY A 124 71.94 16.60 -11.16
C GLY A 124 72.71 17.92 -11.23
N LEU A 125 72.00 19.04 -11.34
CA LEU A 125 72.61 20.38 -11.38
C LEU A 125 73.39 20.69 -10.10
N LYS A 126 72.85 20.30 -8.93
CA LYS A 126 73.53 20.49 -7.64
C LYS A 126 74.86 19.75 -7.52
N ASN A 127 75.04 18.63 -8.23
CA ASN A 127 76.27 17.85 -8.15
C ASN A 127 77.41 18.39 -9.06
N ILE A 128 77.11 19.35 -9.93
CA ILE A 128 78.07 19.95 -10.88
C ILE A 128 78.61 21.30 -10.36
N LEU A 129 77.90 21.93 -9.43
CA LEU A 129 78.30 23.14 -8.70
C LEU A 129 79.06 22.78 -7.41
#